data_AF-A0A538LYC6-F1
#
_entry.id   AF-A0A538LYC6-F1
#
_cell.length_a   1.000
_cell.length_b   1.000
_cell.length_c   1.000
_cell.angle_alpha   90.00
_cell.angle_beta   90.00
_cell.angle_gamma   90.00
#
_symmetry.space_group_name_H-M   'P 1'
#
loop_
_entity.id
_entity.type
_entity.pdbx_description
1 polymer ?
#
loop_
_entity_poly.entity_id
_entity_poly.type
_entity_poly.pdbx_seq_one_letter_code
_entity_poly.pdbx_strand_id
1 'polypeptide(L)' 'MSDGYTLTKQQIACLEELADDYELVSADDGPPVVRGPREELSRVGASGRLVALVEGVRSYLDVNG' A
#
# COMPACT_ATOMS: atom_id res chain seq x y z
N MET A 1 20.70 -5.80 6.57
CA MET A 1 19.86 -5.47 7.74
C MET A 1 18.47 -5.29 7.17
N SER A 2 17.56 -6.19 7.48
CA SER A 2 16.18 -6.11 7.00
C SER A 2 15.42 -5.28 8.02
N ASP A 3 15.44 -3.96 7.84
CA ASP A 3 14.62 -3.03 8.62
C ASP A 3 13.16 -3.24 8.19
N GLY A 4 12.53 -4.28 8.74
CA GLY A 4 11.10 -4.52 8.56
C GLY A 4 10.34 -3.35 9.18
N TYR A 5 9.94 -2.39 8.35
CA TYR A 5 9.08 -1.30 8.76
C TYR A 5 7.79 -1.88 9.35
N THR A 6 7.66 -1.78 10.67
CA THR A 6 6.47 -2.22 11.38
C THR A 6 5.32 -1.29 11.02
N LEU A 7 4.22 -1.84 10.51
CA LEU A 7 3.03 -1.07 10.17
C LEU A 7 2.52 -0.29 11.39
N THR A 8 2.14 0.96 11.16
CA THR A 8 1.49 1.75 12.20
C THR A 8 0.12 1.16 12.52
N LYS A 9 -0.37 1.34 13.76
CA LYS A 9 -1.72 0.89 14.15
C LYS A 9 -2.82 1.45 13.25
N GLN A 10 -2.63 2.66 12.71
CA GLN A 10 -3.57 3.30 11.79
C GLN A 10 -3.56 2.65 10.40
N GLN A 11 -2.39 2.22 9.92
CA GLN A 11 -2.29 1.44 8.69
C GLN A 11 -2.91 0.05 8.87
N ILE A 12 -2.67 -0.60 10.00
CA ILE A 12 -3.28 -1.90 10.32
C ILE A 12 -4.80 -1.76 10.37
N ALA A 13 -5.34 -0.80 11.12
CA ALA A 13 -6.78 -0.55 11.18
C ALA A 13 -7.38 -0.26 9.80
N CYS A 14 -6.72 0.56 8.98
CA CYS A 14 -7.16 0.79 7.61
C CYS A 14 -7.21 -0.50 6.79
N LEU A 15 -6.20 -1.38 6.91
CA LEU A 15 -6.18 -2.67 6.22
C LEU A 15 -7.28 -3.63 6.72
N GLU A 16 -7.56 -3.62 8.02
CA GLU A 16 -8.66 -4.40 8.62
C GLU A 16 -10.05 -3.89 8.21
N GLU A 17 -10.17 -2.59 7.90
CA GLU A 17 -11.41 -1.93 7.46
C GLU A 17 -11.60 -1.94 5.94
N LEU A 18 -10.63 -2.43 5.15
CA LEU A 18 -10.78 -2.53 3.70
C LEU A 18 -11.90 -3.50 3.34
N ALA A 19 -12.70 -3.14 2.34
CA ALA A 19 -13.68 -4.05 1.77
C ALA A 19 -12.97 -5.26 1.13
N ASP A 20 -13.64 -6.43 1.13
CA ASP A 20 -13.10 -7.68 0.58
C ASP A 20 -12.60 -7.58 -0.87
N ASP A 21 -13.07 -6.59 -1.63
CA ASP A 21 -12.65 -6.30 -3.00
C ASP A 21 -11.29 -5.58 -3.11
N TYR A 22 -10.62 -5.33 -1.99
CA TYR A 22 -9.27 -4.75 -1.96
C TYR A 22 -8.23 -5.82 -1.61
N GLU A 23 -7.18 -5.89 -2.42
CA GLU A 23 -6.08 -6.84 -2.23
C GLU A 23 -4.81 -6.11 -1.80
N LEU A 24 -4.12 -6.60 -0.77
CA LEU A 24 -2.81 -6.08 -0.38
C LEU A 24 -1.74 -6.58 -1.36
N VAL A 25 -1.12 -5.66 -2.11
CA VAL A 25 -0.15 -5.97 -3.17
C VAL A 25 1.29 -5.96 -2.67
N SER A 26 1.62 -5.02 -1.77
CA SER A 26 2.94 -4.95 -1.15
C SER A 26 2.84 -4.28 0.21
N ALA A 27 3.59 -4.80 1.17
CA ALA A 27 3.77 -4.21 2.49
C ALA A 27 5.25 -4.12 2.89
N ASP A 28 6.15 -4.25 1.91
CA ASP A 28 7.61 -4.22 2.08
C ASP A 28 8.12 -2.79 2.22
N ASP A 29 9.31 -2.60 2.83
CA ASP A 29 10.18 -1.40 2.99
C ASP A 29 9.54 0.02 2.89
N GLY A 30 8.25 0.14 3.16
CA GLY A 30 7.45 1.29 2.80
C GLY A 30 5.97 1.16 3.15
N PRO A 31 5.21 2.26 3.03
CA PRO A 31 3.77 2.29 3.24
C PRO A 31 3.04 1.31 2.31
N PRO A 32 2.11 0.51 2.85
CA PRO A 32 1.46 -0.58 2.12
C PRO A 32 0.79 -0.10 0.84
N VAL A 33 0.77 -0.96 -0.16
CA VAL A 33 0.08 -0.75 -1.43
C VAL A 33 -1.04 -1.77 -1.54
N VAL A 34 -2.24 -1.28 -1.83
CA VAL A 34 -3.44 -2.08 -2.05
C VAL A 34 -3.97 -1.87 -3.46
N ARG A 35 -4.57 -2.91 -4.02
CA ARG A 35 -5.28 -2.90 -5.29
C ARG A 35 -6.78 -2.87 -5.00
N GLY A 36 -7.48 -1.91 -5.59
CA GLY A 36 -8.92 -1.81 -5.49
C GLY A 36 -9.66 -2.63 -6.57
N PRO A 37 -11.00 -2.64 -6.51
CA PRO A 37 -11.88 -3.42 -7.39
C PRO A 37 -11.76 -3.08 -8.88
N ARG A 38 -11.20 -1.93 -9.25
CA ARG A 38 -11.01 -1.50 -10.65
C ARG A 38 -9.56 -1.65 -11.10
N GLU A 39 -8.82 -2.50 -10.42
CA GLU A 39 -7.37 -2.69 -10.60
C GLU A 39 -6.56 -1.41 -10.33
N GLU A 40 -7.15 -0.42 -9.63
CA GLU A 40 -6.42 0.79 -9.25
C GLU A 40 -5.47 0.50 -8.08
N LEU A 41 -4.26 1.05 -8.14
CA LEU A 41 -3.29 0.93 -7.06
C LEU A 41 -3.38 2.15 -6.16
N SER A 42 -3.43 1.91 -4.85
CA SER A 42 -3.43 2.94 -3.82
C SER A 42 -2.43 2.59 -2.73
N ARG A 43 -1.81 3.60 -2.15
CA ARG A 43 -0.89 3.48 -1.02
C ARG A 43 -1.62 3.86 0.26
N VAL A 44 -1.46 3.05 1.31
CA VAL A 44 -1.93 3.37 2.66
C VAL A 44 -0.93 4.32 3.30
N GLY A 45 -1.28 5.61 3.34
CA GLY A 45 -0.48 6.62 4.02
C GLY A 45 -0.36 6.34 5.52
N ALA A 46 0.62 6.98 6.18
CA ALA A 46 0.82 6.83 7.62
C ALA A 46 -0.41 7.21 8.46
N SER A 47 -1.29 8.06 7.93
CA SER A 47 -2.57 8.43 8.57
C SER A 47 -3.69 7.40 8.38
N GLY A 48 -3.43 6.25 7.75
CA GLY A 48 -4.46 5.27 7.38
C GLY A 48 -5.38 5.71 6.23
N ARG A 49 -4.95 6.67 5.41
CA ARG A 49 -5.72 7.10 4.21
C ARG A 49 -5.15 6.44 2.96
N LEU A 50 -6.04 6.01 2.07
CA LEU A 50 -5.68 5.56 0.73
C LEU A 50 -5.33 6.77 -0.14
N VAL A 51 -4.15 6.71 -0.75
CA VAL A 51 -3.64 7.71 -1.69
C VAL A 51 -3.37 7.00 -3.00
N ALA A 52 -4.03 7.41 -4.09
CA ALA A 52 -3.83 6.78 -5.39
C ALA A 52 -2.35 6.80 -5.80
N LEU A 53 -1.82 5.66 -6.23
CA LEU A 53 -0.55 5.64 -6.96
C LEU A 53 -0.81 6.25 -8.34
N VAL A 54 -0.40 7.50 -8.53
CA VAL A 54 -0.35 8.09 -9.86
C VAL A 54 0.63 7.28 -10.72
N GLU A 55 0.33 7.07 -12.00
CA GLU A 55 1.05 6.18 -12.94
C GLU A 55 2.59 6.34 -12.96
N GLY A 56 3.12 7.49 -12.52
CA GLY A 56 4.57 7.71 -12.38
C GLY A 56 5.29 6.76 -11.40
N VAL A 57 4.57 6.10 -10.49
CA VAL A 57 5.17 5.17 -9.52
C VAL A 57 5.30 3.73 -10.05
N ARG A 58 4.58 3.36 -11.11
CA ARG A 58 4.82 2.07 -11.81
C ARG A 58 6.28 1.95 -12.25
N SER A 59 6.87 3.06 -12.70
CA SER A 59 8.27 3.09 -13.09
C SER A 59 9.25 2.99 -11.92
N TYR A 60 8.85 3.29 -10.68
CA TYR A 60 9.75 3.18 -9.52
C TYR A 60 9.78 1.76 -8.95
N LEU A 61 8.64 1.05 -9.01
CA LEU A 61 8.54 -0.36 -8.62
C LEU A 61 9.13 -1.30 -9.70
N ASP A 62 9.01 -0.96 -10.99
CA ASP A 62 9.63 -1.74 -12.07
C ASP A 62 11.17 -1.62 -12.11
N VAL A 63 11.72 -0.52 -11.58
CA VAL A 63 13.17 -0.25 -11.60
C VAL A 63 13.91 -0.78 -10.36
N ASN A 64 13.21 -1.04 -9.25
CA ASN A 64 13.82 -1.49 -7.99
C ASN A 64 13.28 -2.84 -7.48
N GLY A 65 12.47 -3.54 -8.28
CA GLY A 65 12.03 -4.93 -8.03
C GLY A 65 13.09 -5.96 -8.39
#